data_AF-A0A660ZAT0-F1
#
_entry.id   AF-A0A660ZAT0-F1
#
_cell.length_a   1.000
_cell.length_b   1.000
_cell.length_c   1.000
_cell.angle_alpha   90.00
_cell.angle_beta   90.00
_cell.angle_gamma   90.00
#
_symmetry.space_group_name_H-M   'P 1'
#
loop_
_entity.id
_entity.type
_entity.pdbx_description
1 polymer ?
#
loop_
_entity_poly.entity_id
_entity_poly.type
_entity_poly.pdbx_seq_one_letter_code
_entity_poly.pdbx_strand_id
1 'polypeptide(L)'
;MFLLLVITALVLISVGLRLKYEESVRTKVELQKILKSERTKKVNLVANYQMVAAEDVITLSAKNDLGMIKNSEPGYKITVSKDKIEELSQLLKEKYD
;
A
#
# COMPACT_ATOMS: atom_id res chain seq x y z
N MET A 1 37.48 -47.40 -32.12
CA MET A 1 37.20 -45.96 -32.36
C MET A 1 35.76 -45.58 -31.98
N PHE A 2 34.73 -46.32 -32.45
CA PHE A 2 33.32 -46.05 -32.15
C PHE A 2 32.98 -46.06 -30.64
N LEU A 3 33.49 -47.03 -29.88
CA LEU A 3 33.22 -47.14 -28.44
C LEU A 3 33.71 -45.91 -27.65
N LEU A 4 34.88 -45.38 -28.00
CA LEU A 4 35.42 -44.16 -27.40
C LEU A 4 34.49 -42.97 -27.66
N LEU A 5 34.02 -42.78 -28.90
CA LEU A 5 33.09 -41.70 -29.25
C LEU A 5 31.80 -41.74 -28.42
N VAL A 6 31.25 -42.93 -28.20
CA VAL A 6 30.03 -43.11 -27.39
C VAL A 6 30.29 -42.73 -25.93
N ILE A 7 31.42 -43.15 -25.37
CA ILE A 7 31.79 -42.81 -23.98
C ILE A 7 31.97 -41.30 -23.85
N THR A 8 32.68 -40.64 -24.77
CA THR A 8 32.87 -39.19 -24.72
C THR A 8 31.54 -38.43 -24.83
N ALA A 9 30.63 -38.88 -25.71
CA ALA A 9 29.31 -38.28 -25.84
C ALA A 9 28.49 -38.39 -24.55
N LEU A 10 28.51 -39.55 -23.88
CA LEU A 10 27.81 -39.76 -22.61
C LEU A 10 28.38 -38.87 -21.49
N VAL A 11 29.70 -38.71 -21.43
CA VAL A 11 30.36 -37.81 -20.47
C VAL A 11 29.92 -36.36 -20.72
N LEU A 12 29.92 -35.91 -21.97
CA LEU A 12 29.48 -34.55 -22.33
C LEU A 12 28.01 -34.31 -21.97
N ILE A 13 27.13 -35.27 -22.24
CA ILE A 13 25.70 -35.18 -21.88
C ILE A 13 25.54 -35.09 -20.36
N SER A 14 26.26 -35.94 -19.61
CA SER A 14 26.19 -35.94 -18.14
C SER A 14 26.65 -34.61 -17.55
N VAL A 15 27.74 -34.04 -18.06
CA VAL A 15 28.24 -32.73 -17.60
C VAL A 15 27.26 -31.62 -17.98
N GLY A 16 26.73 -31.63 -19.20
CA GLY A 16 25.74 -30.65 -19.66
C GLY A 16 24.45 -30.66 -18.82
N LEU A 17 23.95 -31.86 -18.48
CA LEU A 17 22.79 -32.02 -17.61
C LEU A 17 23.07 -31.49 -16.20
N ARG A 18 24.24 -31.80 -15.64
CA ARG A 18 24.63 -31.31 -14.31
C ARG A 18 24.70 -29.79 -14.27
N LEU A 19 25.33 -29.16 -15.27
CA LEU A 19 25.43 -27.71 -15.35
C LEU A 19 24.05 -27.04 -15.45
N LYS A 20 23.17 -27.54 -16.32
CA LYS A 20 21.79 -27.03 -16.42
C LYS A 20 21.00 -27.20 -15.13
N TYR A 21 21.21 -28.30 -14.41
CA TYR A 21 20.56 -28.54 -13.14
C TYR A 21 21.04 -27.53 -12.08
N GLU A 22 22.36 -27.34 -11.95
CA GLU A 22 22.95 -26.37 -11.03
C GLU A 22 22.46 -24.93 -11.33
N GLU A 23 22.40 -24.56 -12.61
CA GLU A 23 21.84 -23.27 -13.06
C GLU A 23 20.36 -23.14 -12.65
N SER A 24 19.54 -24.16 -12.93
CA SER A 24 18.11 -24.14 -12.58
C SER A 24 17.89 -24.01 -11.07
N VAL A 25 18.66 -24.73 -10.26
CA VAL A 25 18.60 -24.65 -8.80
C VAL A 25 18.97 -23.24 -8.34
N ARG A 26 20.05 -22.67 -8.88
CA ARG A 26 20.48 -21.31 -8.55
C ARG A 26 19.40 -20.28 -8.88
N THR A 27 18.82 -20.33 -10.08
CA THR A 27 17.74 -19.41 -10.49
C THR A 27 16.53 -19.56 -9.58
N LYS A 28 16.14 -20.78 -9.18
CA LYS A 28 15.04 -21.01 -8.23
C LYS A 28 15.30 -20.35 -6.88
N VAL A 29 16.53 -20.46 -6.36
CA VAL A 29 16.91 -19.85 -5.08
C VAL A 29 16.86 -18.31 -5.17
N GLU A 30 17.37 -17.74 -6.26
CA GLU A 30 17.33 -16.29 -6.48
C GLU A 30 15.88 -15.78 -6.60
N LEU A 31 15.03 -16.48 -7.36
CA LEU A 31 13.61 -16.15 -7.47
C LEU A 31 12.88 -16.26 -6.13
N GLN A 32 13.16 -17.30 -5.32
CA GLN A 32 12.59 -17.42 -3.97
C GLN A 32 13.01 -16.26 -3.07
N LYS A 33 14.28 -15.82 -3.16
CA LYS A 33 14.78 -14.68 -2.40
C LYS A 33 14.07 -13.39 -2.80
N ILE A 34 13.89 -13.14 -4.10
CA ILE A 34 13.13 -12.00 -4.62
C ILE A 34 11.69 -12.04 -4.12
N LEU A 35 11.02 -13.19 -4.24
CA LEU A 35 9.64 -13.37 -3.82
C LEU A 35 9.46 -13.14 -2.31
N LYS A 36 10.38 -13.63 -1.49
CA LYS A 36 10.38 -13.39 -0.04
C LYS A 36 10.59 -11.90 0.28
N SER A 37 11.50 -11.23 -0.43
CA SER A 37 11.73 -9.79 -0.30
C SER A 37 10.48 -8.99 -0.63
N GLU A 38 9.84 -9.27 -1.77
CA GLU A 38 8.60 -8.58 -2.18
C GLU A 38 7.45 -8.82 -1.20
N ARG A 39 7.28 -10.04 -0.68
CA ARG A 39 6.30 -10.31 0.39
C ARG A 39 6.58 -9.49 1.64
N THR A 40 7.84 -9.38 2.03
CA THR A 40 8.25 -8.59 3.20
C THR A 40 7.97 -7.11 2.99
N LYS A 41 8.28 -6.57 1.80
CA LYS A 41 7.95 -5.18 1.43
C LYS A 41 6.44 -4.93 1.50
N LYS A 42 5.62 -5.86 1.01
CA LYS A 42 4.16 -5.73 1.08
C LYS A 42 3.67 -5.69 2.53
N VAL A 43 4.17 -6.57 3.39
CA VAL A 43 3.81 -6.57 4.81
C VAL A 43 4.23 -5.26 5.48
N ASN A 44 5.47 -4.80 5.22
CA ASN A 44 5.95 -3.53 5.76
C ASN A 44 5.14 -2.35 5.26
N LEU A 45 4.71 -2.35 3.99
CA LEU A 45 3.88 -1.27 3.45
C LEU A 45 2.52 -1.22 4.16
N VAL A 46 1.89 -2.37 4.40
CA VAL A 46 0.62 -2.44 5.14
C VAL A 46 0.82 -1.97 6.59
N ALA A 47 1.88 -2.43 7.25
CA ALA A 47 2.19 -2.00 8.62
C ALA A 47 2.45 -0.49 8.70
N ASN A 48 3.22 0.08 7.77
CA ASN A 48 3.47 1.51 7.69
C ASN A 48 2.18 2.29 7.41
N TYR A 49 1.33 1.80 6.51
CA TYR A 49 0.02 2.42 6.26
C TYR A 49 -0.83 2.42 7.52
N GLN A 50 -0.94 1.29 8.23
CA GLN A 50 -1.67 1.20 9.49
C GLN A 50 -1.10 2.12 10.56
N MET A 51 0.23 2.27 10.62
CA MET A 51 0.91 3.15 11.56
C MET A 51 0.55 4.63 11.32
N VAL A 52 0.40 5.06 10.07
CA VAL A 52 0.06 6.46 9.74
C VAL A 52 -1.44 6.73 9.62
N ALA A 53 -2.24 5.69 9.35
CA ALA A 53 -3.70 5.79 9.17
C ALA A 53 -4.48 5.62 10.48
N ALA A 54 -3.81 5.33 11.60
CA ALA A 54 -4.46 5.29 12.90
C ALA A 54 -5.03 6.68 13.24
N GLU A 55 -6.29 6.72 13.68
CA GLU A 55 -7.00 7.97 14.01
C GLU A 55 -6.19 8.82 15.01
N ASP A 56 -5.56 8.18 16.01
CA ASP A 56 -4.73 8.87 16.99
C ASP A 56 -3.53 9.58 16.36
N VAL A 57 -2.90 8.97 15.35
CA VAL A 57 -1.75 9.54 14.64
C VAL A 57 -2.19 10.69 13.74
N ILE A 58 -3.31 10.52 13.03
CA ILE A 58 -3.91 11.59 12.22
C ILE A 58 -4.32 12.77 13.10
N THR A 59 -4.98 12.50 14.22
CA THR A 59 -5.45 13.54 15.15
C THR A 59 -4.28 14.26 15.81
N LEU A 60 -3.22 13.53 16.17
CA LEU A 60 -1.99 14.09 16.73
C LEU A 60 -1.27 14.99 15.72
N SER A 61 -1.09 14.54 14.48
CA SER A 61 -0.46 15.35 13.42
C SER A 61 -1.33 16.56 13.05
N ALA A 62 -2.65 16.39 12.90
CA ALA A 62 -3.56 17.51 12.66
C ALA A 62 -3.50 18.56 13.79
N LYS A 63 -3.38 18.12 15.05
CA LYS A 63 -3.26 19.03 16.19
C LYS A 63 -1.91 19.73 16.26
N ASN A 64 -0.82 18.97 16.12
CA ASN A 64 0.53 19.49 16.34
C ASN A 64 1.06 20.27 15.13
N ASP A 65 0.81 19.79 13.92
CA ASP A 65 1.40 20.34 12.70
C ASP A 65 0.48 21.38 12.03
N LEU A 66 -0.84 21.17 12.12
CA LEU A 66 -1.84 22.03 11.48
C LEU A 66 -2.62 22.92 12.48
N GLY A 67 -2.34 22.79 13.78
CA GLY A 67 -3.04 23.56 14.82
C GLY A 67 -4.54 23.26 14.92
N MET A 68 -5.00 22.14 14.36
CA MET A 68 -6.42 21.79 14.30
C MET A 68 -6.89 21.25 15.64
N ILE A 69 -8.08 21.67 16.07
CA ILE A 69 -8.70 21.21 17.30
C ILE A 69 -9.84 20.27 16.93
N LYS A 70 -9.86 19.05 17.47
CA LYS A 70 -10.94 18.09 17.23
C LYS A 70 -12.23 18.71 17.76
N ASN A 71 -13.22 18.90 16.88
CA ASN A 71 -14.51 19.45 17.25
C ASN A 71 -15.28 18.35 18.02
N SER A 72 -15.15 18.35 19.34
CA SER A 72 -15.66 17.30 20.23
C SER A 72 -17.17 17.39 20.49
N GLU A 73 -17.85 18.40 19.95
CA GLU A 73 -19.29 18.55 20.05
C GLU A 73 -19.91 18.57 18.66
N PRO A 74 -21.09 17.96 18.44
CA PRO A 74 -21.88 18.24 17.25
C PRO A 74 -22.19 19.74 17.31
N GLY A 75 -21.50 20.53 16.47
CA GLY A 75 -21.61 21.98 16.46
C GLY A 75 -23.06 22.41 16.60
N TYR A 76 -23.32 23.27 17.59
CA TYR A 76 -24.64 23.78 17.98
C TYR A 76 -25.66 23.70 16.85
N LYS A 77 -26.52 22.67 16.89
CA LYS A 77 -27.66 22.59 15.98
C LYS A 77 -28.68 23.64 16.41
N ILE A 78 -28.58 24.83 15.83
CA ILE A 78 -29.62 25.84 15.94
C ILE A 78 -30.82 25.31 15.16
N THR A 79 -31.82 24.80 15.88
CA THR A 79 -33.09 24.38 15.28
C THR A 79 -33.93 25.63 15.09
N VAL A 80 -34.00 26.13 13.85
CA VAL A 80 -34.82 27.30 13.48
C VAL A 80 -36.06 26.79 12.78
N SER A 81 -37.22 27.39 13.08
CA SER A 81 -38.47 27.10 12.34
C SER A 81 -38.31 27.52 10.88
N LYS A 82 -38.91 26.76 9.95
CA LYS A 82 -38.85 27.07 8.51
C LYS A 82 -39.36 28.48 8.21
N ASP A 83 -40.39 28.92 8.90
CA ASP A 83 -41.00 30.25 8.75
C ASP A 83 -39.99 31.38 9.00
N LYS A 84 -39.13 31.23 10.02
CA LYS A 84 -38.07 32.20 10.33
C LYS A 84 -36.94 32.22 9.30
N ILE A 85 -36.70 31.09 8.62
CA ILE A 85 -35.72 31.03 7.53
C ILE A 85 -36.25 31.77 6.30
N GLU A 86 -37.56 31.65 6.04
CA GLU A 86 -38.23 32.29 4.91
C GLU A 86 -38.30 33.81 5.09
N GLU A 87 -38.68 34.30 6.27
CA GLU A 87 -38.64 35.73 6.62
C GLU A 87 -37.23 36.31 6.49
N LEU A 88 -36.21 35.61 7.00
CA LEU A 88 -34.83 36.08 6.91
C LEU A 88 -34.35 36.13 5.46
N SER A 89 -34.73 35.14 4.63
CA SER A 89 -34.38 35.09 3.22
C SER A 89 -35.05 36.21 2.40
N GLN A 90 -36.27 36.61 2.75
CA GLN A 90 -36.94 37.75 2.11
C GLN A 90 -36.30 39.07 2.50
N LEU A 91 -36.00 39.27 3.79
CA LEU A 91 -35.28 40.44 4.30
C LEU A 91 -33.88 40.60 3.69
N LEU A 92 -33.17 39.50 3.46
CA LEU A 92 -31.86 39.51 2.82
C LEU A 92 -31.95 39.87 1.34
N LYS A 93 -33.01 39.46 0.63
CA LYS A 93 -33.23 39.87 -0.76
C LYS A 93 -33.53 41.36 -0.86
N GLU A 94 -34.45 41.86 -0.04
CA GLU A 94 -34.90 43.26 -0.10
C GLU A 94 -33.81 44.28 0.28
N LYS A 95 -32.77 43.85 1.01
CA LYS A 95 -31.68 44.72 1.47
C LYS A 95 -30.47 44.72 0.53
N TYR A 96 -30.32 43.71 -0.33
CA TYR A 96 -29.13 43.50 -1.16
C TYR A 96 -29.41 43.37 -2.67
N ASP A 97 -30.69 43.39 -3.10
CA ASP A 97 -31.12 43.80 -4.45
C ASP A 97 -31.54 45.27 -4.45
#